data_AF-A0A661CJ36-F1
#
_entry.id   AF-A0A661CJ36-F1
#
_cell.length_a   1.000
_cell.length_b   1.000
_cell.length_c   1.000
_cell.angle_alpha   90.00
_cell.angle_beta   90.00
_cell.angle_gamma   90.00
#
_symmetry.space_group_name_H-M   'P 1'
#
loop_
_entity.id
_entity.type
_entity.pdbx_description
1 polymer ?
#
loop_
_entity_poly.entity_id
_entity_poly.type
_entity_poly.pdbx_seq_one_letter_code
_entity_poly.pdbx_strand_id
1 'polypeptide(L)'
;MVIKTQIPLLNDHHSHPFLFAVLSNCINLASVRTKEQALSMMENAQEEINVILGWNNRWYSFEKEELDHLPPVVICNTFHRFVINQATHKKLATAHPELLTHIDEEGWVERNFAKIINFILTIKSYHPEQIATFYHYLLQQGVWYVEDMSLPNERVIHLLKQLGYLERTLFWAEIETFSALSQEAQREIYGINIFLDGALGSETAALKRPYLTTGKQGVLVYSDKALQAIISQVAKINKPIAFHAIGDQAITQVVTVLTQIKAEQGIIPPTRIEHCQFISQPDAEKAKALGVILSMQPSFNLDSIQYQDRLPEKYCAQNNPFRMLIDEIGFVPGIDLILGSDVMQHNLTKVLECALFPPFSNQALTLDEFVGGYCLPDKKRGYIEVTVDEEKQRVSTEVKIR
;
A
#
# COMPACT_ATOMS: atom_id res chain seq x y z
N MET A 1 31.45 -2.74 -11.88
CA MET A 1 31.37 -1.47 -12.65
C MET A 1 30.64 -0.42 -11.82
N VAL A 2 31.09 0.85 -11.85
CA VAL A 2 30.41 1.97 -11.17
C VAL A 2 29.80 2.90 -12.20
N ILE A 3 28.47 3.03 -12.19
CA ILE A 3 27.70 3.91 -13.07
C ILE A 3 27.31 5.16 -12.28
N LYS A 4 27.48 6.35 -12.88
CA LYS A 4 26.94 7.61 -12.34
C LYS A 4 26.02 8.26 -13.36
N THR A 5 24.82 8.62 -12.94
CA THR A 5 23.83 9.25 -13.82
C THR A 5 22.90 10.16 -13.03
N GLN A 6 22.00 10.81 -13.75
CA GLN A 6 20.92 11.63 -13.18
C GLN A 6 19.59 11.10 -13.68
N ILE A 7 18.63 10.92 -12.78
CA ILE A 7 17.25 10.56 -13.12
C ILE A 7 16.30 11.71 -12.71
N PRO A 8 15.10 11.82 -13.30
CA PRO A 8 14.10 12.79 -12.86
C PRO A 8 13.63 12.54 -11.42
N LEU A 9 12.93 13.51 -10.82
CA LEU A 9 12.22 13.28 -9.55
C LEU A 9 11.11 12.23 -9.73
N LEU A 10 10.69 11.60 -8.64
CA LEU A 10 9.73 10.50 -8.67
C LEU A 10 8.27 10.97 -8.79
N ASN A 11 7.48 10.09 -9.40
CA ASN A 11 6.04 10.08 -9.45
C ASN A 11 5.53 8.83 -8.75
N ASP A 12 5.11 8.95 -7.49
CA ASP A 12 4.71 7.81 -6.68
C ASP A 12 3.25 7.42 -6.95
N HIS A 13 3.04 6.37 -7.74
CA HIS A 13 1.71 5.98 -8.24
C HIS A 13 0.83 5.23 -7.23
N HIS A 14 1.38 4.86 -6.07
CA HIS A 14 0.61 4.23 -5.00
C HIS A 14 1.24 4.59 -3.67
N SER A 15 0.53 5.42 -2.91
CA SER A 15 0.99 5.93 -1.63
C SER A 15 -0.20 6.32 -0.74
N HIS A 16 0.09 6.77 0.48
CA HIS A 16 -0.86 7.20 1.50
C HIS A 16 -0.27 8.39 2.29
N PRO A 17 0.14 9.47 1.62
CA PRO A 17 0.92 10.54 2.23
C PRO A 17 0.17 11.22 3.37
N PHE A 18 -1.15 11.41 3.27
CA PHE A 18 -1.91 12.01 4.35
C PHE A 18 -1.95 11.10 5.58
N LEU A 19 -2.28 9.82 5.40
CA LEU A 19 -2.35 8.84 6.50
C LEU A 19 -1.03 8.80 7.27
N PHE A 20 0.10 8.65 6.57
CA PHE A 20 1.38 8.54 7.24
C PHE A 20 1.94 9.85 7.75
N ALA A 21 1.54 10.98 7.17
CA ALA A 21 1.79 12.27 7.79
C ALA A 21 1.11 12.34 9.16
N VAL A 22 -0.18 12.00 9.27
CA VAL A 22 -0.91 11.98 10.56
C VAL A 22 -0.27 11.01 11.55
N LEU A 23 0.24 9.89 11.06
CA LEU A 23 0.84 8.84 11.87
C LEU A 23 2.33 9.04 12.17
N SER A 24 2.98 10.08 11.64
CA SER A 24 4.43 10.28 11.73
C SER A 24 4.96 10.40 13.16
N ASN A 25 4.12 10.84 14.09
CA ASN A 25 4.48 11.08 15.49
C ASN A 25 4.05 9.91 16.40
N CYS A 26 3.46 8.85 15.84
CA CYS A 26 3.09 7.66 16.60
C CYS A 26 4.35 6.87 17.00
N ILE A 27 4.23 6.15 18.12
CA ILE A 27 5.27 5.21 18.54
C ILE A 27 5.43 4.13 17.46
N ASN A 28 6.65 3.94 16.99
CA ASN A 28 6.96 2.98 15.92
C ASN A 28 7.91 1.89 16.43
N LEU A 29 7.48 0.64 16.33
CA LEU A 29 8.17 -0.56 16.79
C LEU A 29 8.95 -1.28 15.67
N ALA A 30 9.05 -0.71 14.46
CA ALA A 30 9.66 -1.37 13.32
C ALA A 30 11.13 -1.78 13.54
N SER A 31 11.87 -1.07 14.39
CA SER A 31 13.25 -1.41 14.79
C SER A 31 13.35 -2.22 16.08
N VAL A 32 12.23 -2.44 16.78
CA VAL A 32 12.16 -3.15 18.05
C VAL A 32 12.14 -4.66 17.81
N ARG A 33 12.89 -5.40 18.60
CA ARG A 33 13.07 -6.86 18.42
C ARG A 33 12.69 -7.68 19.66
N THR A 34 12.39 -7.03 20.78
CA THR A 34 12.00 -7.69 22.03
C THR A 34 10.70 -7.11 22.58
N LYS A 35 9.92 -7.95 23.27
CA LYS A 35 8.64 -7.56 23.86
C LYS A 35 8.83 -6.49 24.94
N GLU A 36 9.86 -6.65 25.77
CA GLU A 36 10.15 -5.78 26.91
C GLU A 36 10.44 -4.34 26.45
N GLN A 37 11.21 -4.17 25.39
CA GLN A 37 11.48 -2.86 24.81
C GLN A 37 10.21 -2.23 24.25
N ALA A 38 9.37 -3.03 23.57
CA ALA A 38 8.12 -2.55 23.02
C ALA A 38 7.17 -2.05 24.13
N LEU A 39 7.00 -2.82 25.20
CA LEU A 39 6.18 -2.44 26.37
C LEU A 39 6.69 -1.13 26.99
N SER A 40 7.99 -1.02 27.24
CA SER A 40 8.60 0.18 27.83
C SER A 40 8.38 1.45 26.99
N MET A 41 8.42 1.34 25.66
CA MET A 41 8.12 2.47 24.77
C MET A 41 6.65 2.93 24.87
N MET A 42 5.74 2.02 25.20
CA MET A 42 4.30 2.30 25.30
C MET A 42 3.85 2.78 26.69
N GLU A 43 4.60 2.47 27.75
CA GLU A 43 4.25 2.84 29.15
C GLU A 43 4.05 4.35 29.34
N ASN A 44 4.84 5.16 28.63
CA ASN A 44 4.82 6.63 28.78
C ASN A 44 3.97 7.34 27.71
N ALA A 45 3.15 6.61 26.97
CA ALA A 45 2.33 7.18 25.91
C ALA A 45 1.21 8.07 26.51
N GLN A 46 1.02 9.28 25.96
CA GLN A 46 0.21 10.33 26.59
C GLN A 46 -1.07 10.68 25.85
N GLU A 47 -1.31 10.09 24.68
CA GLU A 47 -2.52 10.35 23.90
C GLU A 47 -3.73 9.70 24.55
N GLU A 48 -4.93 10.19 24.21
CA GLU A 48 -6.18 9.58 24.68
C GLU A 48 -6.32 8.12 24.23
N ILE A 49 -5.94 7.85 22.97
CA ILE A 49 -5.75 6.53 22.39
C ILE A 49 -4.44 6.55 21.60
N ASN A 50 -3.49 5.71 21.99
CA ASN A 50 -2.14 5.69 21.45
C ASN A 50 -2.07 4.66 20.32
N VAL A 51 -1.98 5.13 19.07
CA VAL A 51 -1.75 4.27 17.91
C VAL A 51 -0.27 3.90 17.85
N ILE A 52 0.03 2.61 17.81
CA ILE A 52 1.38 2.05 17.80
C ILE A 52 1.59 1.33 16.47
N LEU A 53 2.69 1.62 15.78
CA LEU A 53 2.94 1.14 14.42
C LEU A 53 4.12 0.18 14.38
N GLY A 54 4.25 -0.55 13.27
CA GLY A 54 5.46 -1.31 12.94
C GLY A 54 5.70 -2.54 13.82
N TRP A 55 4.70 -3.02 14.55
CA TRP A 55 4.83 -4.25 15.30
C TRP A 55 4.97 -5.43 14.34
N ASN A 56 6.13 -6.09 14.36
CA ASN A 56 6.36 -7.29 13.56
C ASN A 56 6.19 -8.55 14.43
N ASN A 57 5.09 -9.26 14.19
CA ASN A 57 4.73 -10.47 14.94
C ASN A 57 5.69 -11.66 14.77
N ARG A 58 6.66 -11.56 13.86
CA ARG A 58 7.76 -12.55 13.74
C ARG A 58 8.72 -12.48 14.93
N TRP A 59 8.90 -11.31 15.52
CA TRP A 59 9.88 -11.12 16.60
C TRP A 59 9.28 -11.40 17.98
N TYR A 60 8.03 -11.02 18.20
CA TYR A 60 7.31 -11.23 19.47
C TYR A 60 5.80 -11.06 19.29
N SER A 61 5.02 -11.66 20.18
CA SER A 61 3.56 -11.50 20.29
C SER A 61 3.16 -10.76 21.58
N PHE A 62 1.94 -10.24 21.63
CA PHE A 62 1.35 -9.66 22.84
C PHE A 62 0.14 -10.50 23.26
N GLU A 63 0.09 -10.89 24.52
CA GLU A 63 -1.14 -11.38 25.17
C GLU A 63 -1.94 -10.19 25.71
N LYS A 64 -3.27 -10.32 25.78
CA LYS A 64 -4.14 -9.19 26.16
C LYS A 64 -3.82 -8.67 27.57
N GLU A 65 -3.59 -9.59 28.51
CA GLU A 65 -3.29 -9.30 29.92
C GLU A 65 -1.97 -8.53 30.09
N GLU A 66 -1.01 -8.76 29.18
CA GLU A 66 0.26 -8.05 29.18
C GLU A 66 0.10 -6.57 28.79
N LEU A 67 -1.01 -6.18 28.15
CA LEU A 67 -1.24 -4.80 27.71
C LEU A 67 -2.16 -4.02 28.65
N ASP A 68 -2.77 -4.66 29.64
CA ASP A 68 -3.80 -4.04 30.49
C ASP A 68 -3.25 -3.03 31.50
N HIS A 69 -1.94 -3.05 31.76
CA HIS A 69 -1.26 -2.05 32.58
C HIS A 69 -0.87 -0.77 31.79
N LEU A 70 -0.90 -0.83 30.46
CA LEU A 70 -0.56 0.29 29.59
C LEU A 70 -1.71 1.29 29.49
N PRO A 71 -1.41 2.56 29.11
CA PRO A 71 -2.46 3.48 28.65
C PRO A 71 -3.25 2.88 27.47
N PRO A 72 -4.39 3.47 27.05
CA PRO A 72 -5.14 2.98 25.90
C PRO A 72 -4.24 2.91 24.65
N VAL A 73 -4.01 1.70 24.13
CA VAL A 73 -3.19 1.42 22.93
C VAL A 73 -3.98 0.69 21.84
N VAL A 74 -3.71 1.06 20.59
CA VAL A 74 -4.08 0.34 19.37
C VAL A 74 -2.79 -0.04 18.65
N ILE A 75 -2.38 -1.30 18.73
CA ILE A 75 -1.14 -1.80 18.15
C ILE A 75 -1.41 -2.37 16.77
N CYS A 76 -0.80 -1.77 15.75
CA CYS A 76 -0.92 -2.12 14.34
C CYS A 76 0.32 -2.91 13.89
N ASN A 77 0.10 -4.04 13.21
CA ASN A 77 1.18 -4.73 12.45
C ASN A 77 1.31 -4.10 11.06
N THR A 78 0.32 -4.35 10.18
CA THR A 78 0.24 -3.87 8.79
C THR A 78 -1.08 -3.17 8.49
N PHE A 79 -1.76 -2.60 9.51
CA PHE A 79 -3.16 -2.13 9.44
C PHE A 79 -4.21 -3.21 9.07
N HIS A 80 -3.79 -4.44 8.78
CA HIS A 80 -4.66 -5.59 8.58
C HIS A 80 -4.79 -6.46 9.84
N ARG A 81 -4.05 -6.13 10.90
CA ARG A 81 -4.16 -6.78 12.22
C ARG A 81 -3.92 -5.77 13.33
N PHE A 82 -4.82 -5.78 14.31
CA PHE A 82 -4.81 -4.88 15.46
C PHE A 82 -4.80 -5.67 16.77
N VAL A 83 -4.12 -5.13 17.76
CA VAL A 83 -4.23 -5.57 19.16
C VAL A 83 -4.60 -4.35 19.99
N ILE A 84 -5.68 -4.47 20.76
CA ILE A 84 -6.18 -3.42 21.65
C ILE A 84 -6.28 -3.95 23.08
N ASN A 85 -5.97 -3.11 24.06
CA ASN A 85 -6.10 -3.45 25.48
C ASN A 85 -7.48 -3.10 26.06
N GLN A 86 -7.75 -3.53 27.30
CA GLN A 86 -9.04 -3.29 27.94
C GLN A 86 -9.39 -1.80 28.10
N ALA A 87 -8.37 -0.95 28.30
CA ALA A 87 -8.56 0.49 28.42
C ALA A 87 -9.08 1.11 27.11
N THR A 88 -8.53 0.68 25.97
CA THR A 88 -9.01 1.06 24.63
C THR A 88 -10.42 0.54 24.38
N HIS A 89 -10.69 -0.73 24.72
CA HIS A 89 -12.02 -1.31 24.57
C HIS A 89 -13.10 -0.50 25.29
N LYS A 90 -12.82 -0.02 26.52
CA LYS A 90 -13.76 0.83 27.27
C LYS A 90 -14.05 2.17 26.57
N LYS A 91 -13.02 2.78 25.97
CA LYS A 91 -13.18 4.04 25.22
C LYS A 91 -13.98 3.85 23.93
N LEU A 92 -13.70 2.77 23.19
CA LEU A 92 -14.36 2.51 21.91
C LEU A 92 -15.80 2.02 22.06
N ALA A 93 -16.17 1.38 23.18
CA ALA A 93 -17.50 0.82 23.37
C ALA A 93 -18.63 1.85 23.28
N THR A 94 -18.36 3.12 23.59
CA THR A 94 -19.37 4.19 23.52
C THR A 94 -19.43 4.85 22.13
N ALA A 95 -18.32 4.89 21.40
CA ALA A 95 -18.20 5.63 20.14
C ALA A 95 -18.33 4.74 18.90
N HIS A 96 -17.84 3.50 18.96
CA HIS A 96 -17.69 2.57 17.83
C HIS A 96 -17.92 1.10 18.24
N PRO A 97 -19.13 0.75 18.71
CA PRO A 97 -19.43 -0.61 19.18
C PRO A 97 -19.34 -1.67 18.06
N GLU A 98 -19.56 -1.30 16.79
CA GLU A 98 -19.42 -2.24 15.67
C GLU A 98 -17.97 -2.73 15.50
N LEU A 99 -16.99 -1.85 15.70
CA LEU A 99 -15.58 -2.20 15.54
C LEU A 99 -15.16 -3.25 16.57
N LEU A 100 -15.56 -3.07 17.83
CA LEU A 100 -15.25 -4.04 18.89
C LEU A 100 -15.93 -5.39 18.70
N THR A 101 -17.12 -5.40 18.10
CA THR A 101 -17.88 -6.64 17.89
C THR A 101 -17.22 -7.54 16.84
N HIS A 102 -16.59 -6.93 15.83
CA HIS A 102 -16.17 -7.64 14.62
C HIS A 102 -14.67 -7.62 14.33
N ILE A 103 -13.85 -6.92 15.13
CA ILE A 103 -12.39 -6.81 14.87
C ILE A 103 -11.67 -8.17 14.85
N ASP A 104 -12.21 -9.17 15.55
CA ASP A 104 -11.68 -10.55 15.58
C ASP A 104 -12.32 -11.46 14.50
N GLU A 105 -13.30 -10.97 13.73
CA GLU A 105 -13.94 -11.73 12.64
C GLU A 105 -13.05 -11.79 11.39
N GLU A 106 -12.93 -12.99 10.82
CA GLU A 106 -12.09 -13.24 9.65
C GLU A 106 -12.56 -12.42 8.42
N GLY A 107 -11.65 -11.64 7.85
CA GLY A 107 -11.90 -10.78 6.70
C GLY A 107 -12.68 -9.50 7.02
N TRP A 108 -13.10 -9.26 8.27
CA TRP A 108 -13.86 -8.06 8.59
C TRP A 108 -13.01 -6.80 8.49
N VAL A 109 -11.76 -6.88 8.97
CA VAL A 109 -10.79 -5.77 8.86
C VAL A 109 -10.57 -5.39 7.40
N GLU A 110 -10.31 -6.38 6.54
CA GLU A 110 -10.11 -6.17 5.11
C GLU A 110 -11.36 -5.55 4.44
N ARG A 111 -12.56 -6.04 4.79
CA ARG A 111 -13.84 -5.48 4.30
C ARG A 111 -14.14 -4.06 4.77
N ASN A 112 -13.50 -3.60 5.85
CA ASN A 112 -13.79 -2.31 6.49
C ASN A 112 -12.55 -1.43 6.59
N PHE A 113 -11.55 -1.64 5.72
CA PHE A 113 -10.26 -0.96 5.81
C PHE A 113 -10.39 0.57 5.82
N ALA A 114 -11.06 1.25 4.87
CA ALA A 114 -11.27 2.71 4.99
C ALA A 114 -11.95 3.08 6.28
N LYS A 115 -12.95 2.34 6.74
CA LYS A 115 -13.68 2.71 7.95
C LYS A 115 -12.74 2.72 9.14
N ILE A 116 -11.85 1.73 9.22
CA ILE A 116 -10.84 1.63 10.27
C ILE A 116 -9.80 2.74 10.12
N ILE A 117 -9.31 3.02 8.90
CA ILE A 117 -8.36 4.11 8.65
C ILE A 117 -9.00 5.47 8.99
N ASN A 118 -10.22 5.73 8.53
CA ASN A 118 -11.00 6.92 8.87
C ASN A 118 -11.20 7.04 10.36
N PHE A 119 -11.49 5.93 11.05
CA PHE A 119 -11.59 5.90 12.49
C PHE A 119 -10.26 6.27 13.17
N ILE A 120 -9.14 5.72 12.72
CA ILE A 120 -7.80 6.10 13.22
C ILE A 120 -7.56 7.61 13.01
N LEU A 121 -7.98 8.16 11.87
CA LEU A 121 -7.86 9.57 11.54
C LEU A 121 -8.85 10.48 12.29
N THR A 122 -9.95 9.96 12.86
CA THR A 122 -10.85 10.74 13.71
C THR A 122 -10.39 10.78 15.16
N ILE A 123 -9.76 9.71 15.66
CA ILE A 123 -9.20 9.69 17.03
C ILE A 123 -7.87 10.44 17.11
N LYS A 124 -7.11 10.52 16.02
CA LYS A 124 -5.87 11.30 15.95
C LYS A 124 -6.17 12.72 15.51
N SER A 125 -5.84 13.69 16.36
CA SER A 125 -5.72 15.08 15.92
C SER A 125 -4.54 15.19 14.96
N TYR A 126 -4.71 15.97 13.89
CA TYR A 126 -3.64 16.29 12.95
C TYR A 126 -3.55 17.80 12.73
N HIS A 127 -2.32 18.26 12.49
CA HIS A 127 -2.02 19.68 12.29
C HIS A 127 -1.47 19.93 10.88
N PRO A 128 -1.80 21.05 10.23
CA PRO A 128 -1.28 21.38 8.89
C PRO A 128 0.25 21.31 8.78
N GLU A 129 0.96 21.68 9.84
CA GLU A 129 2.44 21.64 9.91
C GLU A 129 2.99 20.21 9.79
N GLN A 130 2.28 19.22 10.36
CA GLN A 130 2.65 17.81 10.29
C GLN A 130 2.56 17.31 8.84
N ILE A 131 1.47 17.66 8.15
CA ILE A 131 1.28 17.34 6.73
C ILE A 131 2.37 18.01 5.88
N ALA A 132 2.64 19.30 6.12
CA ALA A 132 3.68 20.03 5.38
C ALA A 132 5.08 19.43 5.60
N THR A 133 5.40 19.02 6.83
CA THR A 133 6.66 18.35 7.17
C THR A 133 6.80 17.04 6.41
N PHE A 134 5.74 16.24 6.32
CA PHE A 134 5.78 14.98 5.58
C PHE A 134 5.96 15.19 4.08
N TYR A 135 5.25 16.14 3.46
CA TYR A 135 5.45 16.48 2.05
C TYR A 135 6.85 17.03 1.76
N HIS A 136 7.45 17.76 2.71
CA HIS A 136 8.85 18.18 2.62
C HIS A 136 9.79 16.98 2.68
N TYR A 137 9.53 16.02 3.59
CA TYR A 137 10.28 14.77 3.65
C TYR A 137 10.19 13.96 2.36
N LEU A 138 9.00 13.81 1.77
CA LEU A 138 8.81 13.16 0.47
C LEU A 138 9.69 13.82 -0.62
N LEU A 139 9.72 15.15 -0.65
CA LEU A 139 10.57 15.88 -1.57
C LEU A 139 12.07 15.66 -1.32
N GLN A 140 12.51 15.54 -0.06
CA GLN A 140 13.88 15.16 0.29
C GLN A 140 14.23 13.73 -0.16
N GLN A 141 13.24 12.85 -0.26
CA GLN A 141 13.37 11.52 -0.86
C GLN A 141 13.22 11.53 -2.40
N GLY A 142 13.10 12.71 -3.01
CA GLY A 142 12.97 12.87 -4.46
C GLY A 142 11.56 12.66 -4.99
N VAL A 143 10.55 12.45 -4.14
CA VAL A 143 9.14 12.29 -4.54
C VAL A 143 8.52 13.66 -4.77
N TRP A 144 8.20 13.95 -6.04
CA TRP A 144 7.56 15.21 -6.40
C TRP A 144 6.03 15.08 -6.44
N TYR A 145 5.52 14.06 -7.12
CA TYR A 145 4.09 13.77 -7.25
C TYR A 145 3.75 12.48 -6.53
N VAL A 146 2.53 12.40 -5.99
CA VAL A 146 2.06 11.24 -5.24
C VAL A 146 0.59 10.97 -5.52
N GLU A 147 0.22 9.70 -5.62
CA GLU A 147 -1.17 9.26 -5.61
C GLU A 147 -1.53 8.78 -4.20
N ASP A 148 -2.48 9.44 -3.55
CA ASP A 148 -3.04 9.05 -2.26
C ASP A 148 -4.20 8.08 -2.49
N MET A 149 -4.00 6.82 -2.12
CA MET A 149 -4.90 5.71 -2.44
C MET A 149 -6.14 5.63 -1.53
N SER A 150 -6.17 6.43 -0.46
CA SER A 150 -7.19 6.34 0.58
C SER A 150 -7.57 7.72 1.13
N LEU A 151 -8.15 8.58 0.28
CA LEU A 151 -8.70 9.86 0.74
C LEU A 151 -9.75 9.60 1.83
N PRO A 152 -9.61 10.19 3.03
CA PRO A 152 -10.53 9.91 4.14
C PRO A 152 -11.80 10.75 4.12
N ASN A 153 -11.71 12.01 3.67
CA ASN A 153 -12.84 12.95 3.54
C ASN A 153 -12.40 14.24 2.80
N GLU A 154 -13.37 15.09 2.44
CA GLU A 154 -13.12 16.33 1.68
C GLU A 154 -12.26 17.38 2.41
N ARG A 155 -12.15 17.33 3.75
CA ARG A 155 -11.32 18.30 4.49
C ARG A 155 -9.84 18.20 4.10
N VAL A 156 -9.39 17.00 3.75
CA VAL A 156 -8.01 16.75 3.31
C VAL A 156 -7.71 17.47 1.99
N ILE A 157 -8.68 17.48 1.06
CA ILE A 157 -8.57 18.21 -0.21
C ILE A 157 -8.37 19.71 0.05
N HIS A 158 -9.21 20.28 0.92
CA HIS A 158 -9.11 21.69 1.30
C HIS A 158 -7.79 22.01 2.00
N LEU A 159 -7.34 21.14 2.90
CA LEU A 159 -6.07 21.29 3.61
C LEU A 159 -4.88 21.27 2.65
N LEU A 160 -4.82 20.29 1.74
CA LEU A 160 -3.73 20.20 0.75
C LEU A 160 -3.78 21.36 -0.25
N LYS A 161 -4.96 21.89 -0.56
CA LYS A 161 -5.09 23.15 -1.32
C LYS A 161 -4.50 24.34 -0.58
N GLN A 162 -4.81 24.50 0.71
CA GLN A 162 -4.27 25.57 1.56
C GLN A 162 -2.75 25.48 1.71
N LEU A 163 -2.22 24.26 1.80
CA LEU A 163 -0.78 24.00 1.92
C LEU A 163 -0.02 24.04 0.59
N GLY A 164 -0.71 24.16 -0.55
CA GLY A 164 -0.08 24.19 -1.88
C GLY A 164 0.37 22.82 -2.40
N TYR A 165 -0.17 21.72 -1.88
CA TYR A 165 0.15 20.35 -2.27
C TYR A 165 -0.92 19.66 -3.13
N LEU A 166 -2.06 20.33 -3.37
CA LEU A 166 -3.14 19.78 -4.21
C LEU A 166 -2.65 19.40 -5.61
N GLU A 167 -1.88 20.28 -6.27
CA GLU A 167 -1.34 20.00 -7.62
C GLU A 167 -0.23 18.93 -7.65
N ARG A 168 0.20 18.45 -6.49
CA ARG A 168 1.20 17.38 -6.33
C ARG A 168 0.57 16.07 -5.87
N THR A 169 -0.75 16.01 -5.72
CA THR A 169 -1.46 14.87 -5.15
C THR A 169 -2.63 14.46 -6.03
N LEU A 170 -2.69 13.19 -6.43
CA LEU A 170 -3.87 12.58 -7.04
C LEU A 170 -4.64 11.81 -5.97
N PHE A 171 -5.97 11.91 -5.93
CA PHE A 171 -6.75 11.19 -4.92
C PHE A 171 -7.50 10.00 -5.51
N TRP A 172 -7.40 8.87 -4.83
CA TRP A 172 -8.34 7.76 -4.94
C TRP A 172 -9.19 7.71 -3.67
N ALA A 173 -10.42 7.22 -3.83
CA ALA A 173 -11.34 7.05 -2.71
C ALA A 173 -12.08 5.72 -2.82
N GLU A 174 -12.43 5.13 -1.69
CA GLU A 174 -13.33 4.00 -1.63
C GLU A 174 -14.76 4.44 -1.96
N ILE A 175 -15.61 3.50 -2.41
CA ILE A 175 -16.93 3.81 -2.97
C ILE A 175 -17.84 4.51 -1.95
N GLU A 176 -17.82 4.10 -0.68
CA GLU A 176 -18.59 4.71 0.39
C GLU A 176 -18.10 6.14 0.67
N THR A 177 -16.79 6.33 0.77
CA THR A 177 -16.20 7.65 0.99
C THR A 177 -16.54 8.58 -0.16
N PHE A 178 -16.33 8.14 -1.41
CA PHE A 178 -16.68 8.89 -2.61
C PHE A 178 -18.14 9.34 -2.62
N SER A 179 -19.05 8.43 -2.27
CA SER A 179 -20.49 8.69 -2.24
C SER A 179 -20.89 9.71 -1.16
N ALA A 180 -20.10 9.84 -0.09
CA ALA A 180 -20.31 10.80 0.98
C ALA A 180 -19.73 12.20 0.70
N LEU A 181 -18.87 12.34 -0.33
CA LEU A 181 -18.26 13.62 -0.69
C LEU A 181 -19.28 14.59 -1.33
N SER A 182 -19.04 15.89 -1.17
CA SER A 182 -19.70 16.92 -1.96
C SER A 182 -19.40 16.75 -3.47
N GLN A 183 -20.30 17.23 -4.34
CA GLN A 183 -20.08 17.15 -5.80
C GLN A 183 -18.81 17.87 -6.25
N GLU A 184 -18.38 18.92 -5.53
CA GLU A 184 -17.12 19.61 -5.79
C GLU A 184 -15.94 18.69 -5.45
N ALA A 185 -15.91 18.10 -4.26
CA ALA A 185 -14.86 17.17 -3.84
C ALA A 185 -14.80 15.92 -4.73
N GLN A 186 -15.93 15.40 -5.21
CA GLN A 186 -15.95 14.26 -6.15
C GLN A 186 -15.21 14.53 -7.47
N ARG A 187 -15.06 15.80 -7.88
CA ARG A 187 -14.33 16.16 -9.11
C ARG A 187 -12.82 16.07 -8.93
N GLU A 188 -12.33 16.22 -7.71
CA GLU A 188 -10.92 16.11 -7.34
C GLU A 188 -10.48 14.63 -7.18
N ILE A 189 -11.43 13.70 -7.13
CA ILE A 189 -11.13 12.27 -7.06
C ILE A 189 -10.83 11.74 -8.46
N TYR A 190 -9.67 11.12 -8.64
CA TYR A 190 -9.30 10.49 -9.89
C TYR A 190 -10.07 9.20 -10.12
N GLY A 191 -10.01 8.27 -9.16
CA GLY A 191 -10.54 6.92 -9.30
C GLY A 191 -11.09 6.33 -8.01
N ILE A 192 -11.71 5.15 -8.15
CA ILE A 192 -12.26 4.38 -7.02
C ILE A 192 -11.30 3.26 -6.66
N ASN A 193 -10.96 3.14 -5.37
CA ASN A 193 -10.12 2.07 -4.84
C ASN A 193 -11.00 0.96 -4.21
N ILE A 194 -10.65 -0.31 -4.42
CA ILE A 194 -11.38 -1.48 -3.94
C ILE A 194 -10.40 -2.53 -3.42
N PHE A 195 -10.61 -3.02 -2.20
CA PHE A 195 -9.79 -4.08 -1.61
C PHE A 195 -10.35 -5.47 -1.91
N LEU A 196 -9.53 -6.37 -2.46
CA LEU A 196 -9.95 -7.73 -2.79
C LEU A 196 -9.41 -8.79 -1.81
N ASP A 197 -8.30 -8.50 -1.15
CA ASP A 197 -7.70 -9.30 -0.09
C ASP A 197 -6.93 -8.44 0.92
N GLY A 198 -6.23 -9.10 1.87
CA GLY A 198 -5.41 -8.43 2.87
C GLY A 198 -3.93 -8.37 2.52
N ALA A 199 -3.05 -8.60 3.51
CA ALA A 199 -1.60 -8.52 3.36
C ALA A 199 -0.88 -9.80 3.81
N LEU A 200 0.38 -9.95 3.39
CA LEU A 200 1.23 -11.11 3.76
C LEU A 200 1.62 -11.10 5.23
N GLY A 201 1.88 -9.91 5.79
CA GLY A 201 2.25 -9.72 7.20
C GLY A 201 1.14 -10.12 8.18
N SER A 202 -0.11 -10.08 7.75
CA SER A 202 -1.28 -10.55 8.51
C SER A 202 -1.75 -11.96 8.11
N GLU A 203 -1.12 -12.58 7.10
CA GLU A 203 -1.56 -13.85 6.49
C GLU A 203 -2.99 -13.80 5.93
N THR A 204 -3.44 -12.62 5.49
CA THR A 204 -4.79 -12.40 4.96
C THR A 204 -4.84 -12.14 3.45
N ALA A 205 -3.70 -11.93 2.78
CA ALA A 205 -3.64 -11.97 1.32
C ALA A 205 -4.04 -13.37 0.80
N ALA A 206 -4.86 -13.43 -0.25
CA ALA A 206 -5.57 -14.65 -0.65
C ALA A 206 -4.71 -15.54 -1.56
N LEU A 207 -4.16 -16.64 -1.02
CA LEU A 207 -3.18 -17.51 -1.69
C LEU A 207 -3.76 -18.86 -2.11
N LYS A 208 -3.48 -19.33 -3.34
CA LYS A 208 -3.93 -20.66 -3.81
C LYS A 208 -3.34 -21.80 -3.00
N ARG A 209 -2.16 -21.63 -2.39
CA ARG A 209 -1.62 -22.58 -1.40
C ARG A 209 -1.66 -21.98 0.00
N PRO A 210 -1.86 -22.80 1.03
CA PRO A 210 -1.93 -22.31 2.38
C PRO A 210 -0.60 -21.73 2.87
N TYR A 211 -0.67 -20.74 3.77
CA TYR A 211 0.45 -20.29 4.57
C TYR A 211 0.98 -21.42 5.46
N LEU A 212 2.30 -21.47 5.65
CA LEU A 212 2.98 -22.51 6.43
C LEU A 212 2.62 -22.47 7.92
N THR A 213 2.38 -21.27 8.44
CA THR A 213 2.13 -21.00 9.86
C THR A 213 0.68 -21.25 10.25
N THR A 214 -0.28 -20.73 9.49
CA THR A 214 -1.71 -20.85 9.82
C THR A 214 -2.41 -22.03 9.15
N GLY A 215 -1.84 -22.59 8.07
CA GLY A 215 -2.51 -23.59 7.24
C GLY A 215 -3.73 -23.05 6.46
N LYS A 216 -3.98 -21.74 6.51
CA LYS A 216 -5.08 -21.05 5.82
C LYS A 216 -4.62 -20.44 4.51
N GLN A 217 -5.56 -20.00 3.68
CA GLN A 217 -5.32 -19.43 2.35
C GLN A 217 -5.56 -17.91 2.28
N GLY A 218 -5.60 -17.21 3.43
CA GLY A 218 -6.03 -15.81 3.50
C GLY A 218 -7.51 -15.64 3.20
N VAL A 219 -7.91 -14.44 2.80
CA VAL A 219 -9.34 -14.08 2.64
C VAL A 219 -9.60 -13.30 1.35
N LEU A 220 -10.59 -13.76 0.59
CA LEU A 220 -11.22 -12.95 -0.45
C LEU A 220 -12.32 -12.09 0.18
N VAL A 221 -12.28 -10.79 -0.07
CA VAL A 221 -13.24 -9.82 0.46
C VAL A 221 -14.63 -10.02 -0.16
N TYR A 222 -14.68 -10.41 -1.44
CA TYR A 222 -15.91 -10.58 -2.22
C TYR A 222 -15.99 -11.96 -2.87
N SER A 223 -17.22 -12.43 -3.10
CA SER A 223 -17.48 -13.48 -4.09
C SER A 223 -17.43 -12.89 -5.50
N ASP A 224 -17.23 -13.72 -6.53
CA ASP A 224 -17.17 -13.30 -7.93
C ASP A 224 -18.42 -12.50 -8.35
N LYS A 225 -19.61 -12.96 -7.93
CA LYS A 225 -20.88 -12.28 -8.19
C LYS A 225 -20.96 -10.92 -7.51
N ALA A 226 -20.47 -10.82 -6.27
CA ALA A 226 -20.45 -9.56 -5.55
C ALA A 226 -19.45 -8.58 -6.19
N LEU A 227 -18.26 -9.05 -6.58
CA LEU A 227 -17.27 -8.25 -7.28
C LEU A 227 -17.81 -7.75 -8.62
N GLN A 228 -18.43 -8.61 -9.43
CA GLN A 228 -19.06 -8.22 -10.71
C GLN A 228 -20.13 -7.14 -10.51
N ALA A 229 -20.95 -7.25 -9.46
CA ALA A 229 -21.96 -6.25 -9.12
C ALA A 229 -21.35 -4.91 -8.71
N ILE A 230 -20.28 -4.93 -7.90
CA ILE A 230 -19.55 -3.73 -7.48
C ILE A 230 -18.92 -3.04 -8.70
N ILE A 231 -18.25 -3.78 -9.57
CA ILE A 231 -17.65 -3.22 -10.80
C ILE A 231 -18.72 -2.58 -11.67
N SER A 232 -19.87 -3.24 -11.84
CA SER A 232 -20.99 -2.71 -12.62
C SER A 232 -21.61 -1.46 -12.00
N GLN A 233 -21.59 -1.34 -10.66
CA GLN A 233 -22.02 -0.13 -9.95
C GLN A 233 -21.02 1.01 -10.15
N VAL A 234 -19.73 0.75 -9.92
CA VAL A 234 -18.65 1.74 -10.01
C VAL A 234 -18.45 2.23 -11.44
N ALA A 235 -18.67 1.38 -12.44
CA ALA A 235 -18.59 1.78 -13.85
C ALA A 235 -19.52 2.96 -14.19
N LYS A 236 -20.63 3.15 -13.45
CA LYS A 236 -21.55 4.29 -13.64
C LYS A 236 -20.97 5.63 -13.16
N ILE A 237 -19.91 5.60 -12.35
CA ILE A 237 -19.22 6.80 -11.83
C ILE A 237 -18.32 7.42 -12.92
N ASN A 238 -18.04 6.69 -14.02
CA ASN A 238 -17.16 7.12 -15.11
C ASN A 238 -15.75 7.53 -14.63
N LYS A 239 -15.20 6.80 -13.66
CA LYS A 239 -13.84 6.96 -13.16
C LYS A 239 -13.07 5.63 -13.24
N PRO A 240 -11.73 5.65 -13.32
CA PRO A 240 -10.92 4.44 -13.22
C PRO A 240 -11.15 3.69 -11.90
N ILE A 241 -10.87 2.38 -11.93
CA ILE A 241 -10.95 1.51 -10.75
C ILE A 241 -9.56 0.95 -10.45
N ALA A 242 -9.12 1.09 -9.21
CA ALA A 242 -7.95 0.43 -8.66
C ALA A 242 -8.40 -0.75 -7.77
N PHE A 243 -7.77 -1.91 -7.94
CA PHE A 243 -7.99 -3.08 -7.10
C PHE A 243 -6.73 -3.43 -6.33
N HIS A 244 -6.80 -3.34 -5.00
CA HIS A 244 -5.78 -3.97 -4.14
C HIS A 244 -5.91 -5.49 -4.25
N ALA A 245 -4.87 -6.14 -4.78
CA ALA A 245 -4.78 -7.59 -4.87
C ALA A 245 -3.32 -8.07 -4.75
N ILE A 246 -2.98 -8.65 -3.60
CA ILE A 246 -1.64 -9.19 -3.34
C ILE A 246 -1.56 -10.68 -3.73
N GLY A 247 -2.53 -11.45 -3.25
CA GLY A 247 -2.59 -12.89 -3.39
C GLY A 247 -2.99 -13.38 -4.77
N ASP A 248 -2.47 -14.53 -5.19
CA ASP A 248 -2.75 -15.10 -6.51
C ASP A 248 -4.22 -15.55 -6.68
N GLN A 249 -4.97 -15.79 -5.60
CA GLN A 249 -6.42 -15.98 -5.73
C GLN A 249 -7.15 -14.67 -6.05
N ALA A 250 -6.80 -13.58 -5.37
CA ALA A 250 -7.44 -12.27 -5.59
C ALA A 250 -7.15 -11.73 -6.99
N ILE A 251 -5.90 -11.89 -7.46
CA ILE A 251 -5.49 -11.51 -8.81
C ILE A 251 -6.25 -12.34 -9.87
N THR A 252 -6.32 -13.67 -9.70
CA THR A 252 -7.10 -14.52 -10.62
C THR A 252 -8.60 -14.13 -10.61
N GLN A 253 -9.17 -13.82 -9.44
CA GLN A 253 -10.58 -13.43 -9.32
C GLN A 253 -10.87 -12.17 -10.12
N VAL A 254 -10.11 -11.09 -9.91
CA VAL A 254 -10.38 -9.81 -10.59
C VAL A 254 -10.18 -9.92 -12.11
N VAL A 255 -9.11 -10.58 -12.55
CA VAL A 255 -8.85 -10.79 -13.99
C VAL A 255 -9.97 -11.62 -14.63
N THR A 256 -10.47 -12.64 -13.93
CA THR A 256 -11.58 -13.49 -14.42
C THR A 256 -12.88 -12.70 -14.52
N VAL A 257 -13.24 -11.94 -13.48
CA VAL A 257 -14.46 -11.13 -13.48
C VAL A 257 -14.40 -10.03 -14.55
N LEU A 258 -13.26 -9.35 -14.72
CA LEU A 258 -13.08 -8.36 -15.79
C LEU A 258 -13.19 -9.00 -17.18
N THR A 259 -12.64 -10.21 -17.36
CA THR A 259 -12.76 -10.96 -18.62
C THR A 259 -14.23 -11.28 -18.92
N GLN A 260 -15.00 -11.70 -17.93
CA GLN A 260 -16.44 -11.98 -18.07
C GLN A 260 -17.21 -10.70 -18.42
N ILE A 261 -16.98 -9.60 -17.70
CA ILE A 261 -17.60 -8.30 -17.99
C ILE A 261 -17.27 -7.84 -19.41
N LYS A 262 -16.00 -7.95 -19.84
CA LYS A 262 -15.57 -7.60 -21.20
C LYS A 262 -16.29 -8.45 -22.25
N ALA A 263 -16.46 -9.75 -22.00
CA ALA A 263 -17.17 -10.65 -22.91
C ALA A 263 -18.67 -10.35 -23.00
N GLU A 264 -19.30 -10.01 -21.87
CA GLU A 264 -20.74 -9.70 -21.79
C GLU A 264 -21.08 -8.31 -22.33
N GLN A 265 -20.26 -7.30 -22.03
CA GLN A 265 -20.58 -5.88 -22.23
C GLN A 265 -19.72 -5.23 -23.33
N GLY A 266 -18.68 -5.90 -23.81
CA GLY A 266 -17.76 -5.40 -24.84
C GLY A 266 -16.74 -4.36 -24.33
N ILE A 267 -16.94 -3.79 -23.15
CA ILE A 267 -16.04 -2.81 -22.52
C ILE A 267 -15.86 -3.10 -21.02
N ILE A 268 -14.74 -2.66 -20.47
CA ILE A 268 -14.51 -2.58 -19.02
C ILE A 268 -14.11 -1.14 -18.67
N PRO A 269 -14.34 -0.67 -17.44
CA PRO A 269 -13.79 0.61 -16.99
C PRO A 269 -12.25 0.58 -17.04
N PRO A 270 -11.58 1.73 -17.23
CA PRO A 270 -10.13 1.81 -17.05
C PRO A 270 -9.74 1.23 -15.68
N THR A 271 -8.83 0.26 -15.69
CA THR A 271 -8.59 -0.59 -14.52
C THR A 271 -7.11 -0.66 -14.20
N ARG A 272 -6.80 -0.59 -12.91
CA ARG A 272 -5.48 -0.82 -12.34
C ARG A 272 -5.54 -1.91 -11.28
N ILE A 273 -4.52 -2.76 -11.20
CA ILE A 273 -4.33 -3.70 -10.09
C ILE A 273 -3.11 -3.23 -9.30
N GLU A 274 -3.32 -2.97 -8.01
CA GLU A 274 -2.29 -2.57 -7.07
C GLU A 274 -1.59 -3.79 -6.47
N HIS A 275 -0.30 -3.63 -6.20
CA HIS A 275 0.63 -4.62 -5.65
C HIS A 275 0.92 -5.77 -6.60
N CYS A 276 -0.09 -6.57 -6.95
CA CYS A 276 -0.01 -7.65 -7.93
C CYS A 276 1.14 -8.65 -7.69
N GLN A 277 1.53 -8.84 -6.42
CA GLN A 277 2.78 -9.52 -6.03
C GLN A 277 2.90 -10.94 -6.57
N PHE A 278 1.80 -11.70 -6.64
CA PHE A 278 1.81 -13.10 -7.06
C PHE A 278 1.05 -13.37 -8.37
N ILE A 279 1.04 -12.41 -9.29
CA ILE A 279 0.41 -12.61 -10.59
C ILE A 279 1.02 -13.80 -11.33
N SER A 280 0.16 -14.68 -11.85
CA SER A 280 0.57 -15.81 -12.68
C SER A 280 0.69 -15.39 -14.14
N GLN A 281 1.52 -16.08 -14.91
CA GLN A 281 1.67 -15.80 -16.35
C GLN A 281 0.32 -15.83 -17.12
N PRO A 282 -0.59 -16.82 -16.93
CA PRO A 282 -1.91 -16.79 -17.58
C PRO A 282 -2.80 -15.62 -17.15
N ASP A 283 -2.68 -15.14 -15.91
CA ASP A 283 -3.43 -13.97 -15.46
C ASP A 283 -2.82 -12.68 -16.01
N ALA A 284 -1.50 -12.60 -16.15
CA ALA A 284 -0.79 -11.49 -16.78
C ALA A 284 -1.14 -11.34 -18.26
N GLU A 285 -1.20 -12.45 -19.02
CA GLU A 285 -1.64 -12.45 -20.42
C GLU A 285 -3.05 -11.86 -20.58
N LYS A 286 -3.99 -12.28 -19.72
CA LYS A 286 -5.35 -11.76 -19.71
C LYS A 286 -5.40 -10.29 -19.29
N ALA A 287 -4.68 -9.91 -18.24
CA ALA A 287 -4.60 -8.53 -17.77
C ALA A 287 -4.09 -7.60 -18.88
N LYS A 288 -3.02 -8.01 -19.58
CA LYS A 288 -2.46 -7.29 -20.73
C LYS A 288 -3.48 -7.17 -21.87
N ALA A 289 -4.17 -8.25 -22.22
CA ALA A 289 -5.20 -8.25 -23.26
C ALA A 289 -6.41 -7.36 -22.91
N LEU A 290 -6.71 -7.21 -21.62
CA LEU A 290 -7.76 -6.32 -21.12
C LEU A 290 -7.32 -4.85 -21.06
N GLY A 291 -6.03 -4.54 -21.20
CA GLY A 291 -5.48 -3.19 -21.03
C GLY A 291 -5.44 -2.75 -19.56
N VAL A 292 -5.32 -3.71 -18.64
CA VAL A 292 -5.16 -3.43 -17.21
C VAL A 292 -3.75 -2.90 -16.94
N ILE A 293 -3.65 -1.84 -16.15
CA ILE A 293 -2.38 -1.30 -15.66
C ILE A 293 -2.00 -2.03 -14.37
N LEU A 294 -0.73 -2.40 -14.22
CA LEU A 294 -0.19 -2.93 -12.97
C LEU A 294 0.56 -1.83 -12.22
N SER A 295 0.23 -1.61 -10.94
CA SER A 295 0.87 -0.65 -10.04
C SER A 295 1.59 -1.41 -8.93
N MET A 296 2.91 -1.53 -9.02
CA MET A 296 3.69 -2.48 -8.22
C MET A 296 4.80 -1.80 -7.42
N GLN A 297 5.14 -2.33 -6.24
CA GLN A 297 6.14 -1.73 -5.35
C GLN A 297 7.46 -2.53 -5.38
N PRO A 298 8.57 -1.98 -5.94
CA PRO A 298 9.85 -2.69 -5.96
C PRO A 298 10.40 -3.03 -4.57
N SER A 299 10.08 -2.22 -3.54
CA SER A 299 10.46 -2.50 -2.15
C SER A 299 9.89 -3.83 -1.65
N PHE A 300 8.75 -4.27 -2.18
CA PHE A 300 8.11 -5.54 -1.81
C PHE A 300 8.87 -6.76 -2.33
N ASN A 301 9.94 -6.59 -3.11
CA ASN A 301 10.90 -7.68 -3.39
C ASN A 301 11.48 -8.25 -2.08
N LEU A 302 11.58 -7.44 -1.02
CA LEU A 302 12.05 -7.90 0.30
C LEU A 302 11.06 -8.82 1.02
N ASP A 303 9.78 -8.82 0.64
CA ASP A 303 8.75 -9.70 1.23
C ASP A 303 9.09 -11.17 1.04
N SER A 304 9.79 -11.50 -0.05
CA SER A 304 10.30 -12.85 -0.33
C SER A 304 11.23 -13.39 0.77
N ILE A 305 11.89 -12.50 1.51
CA ILE A 305 12.79 -12.86 2.61
C ILE A 305 12.14 -12.56 3.97
N GLN A 306 11.38 -11.46 4.06
CA GLN A 306 10.72 -11.03 5.29
C GLN A 306 9.67 -12.03 5.75
N TYR A 307 8.91 -12.63 4.82
CA TYR A 307 7.81 -13.55 5.11
C TYR A 307 8.12 -15.01 4.75
N GLN A 308 9.41 -15.38 4.62
CA GLN A 308 9.82 -16.76 4.34
C GLN A 308 9.41 -17.76 5.44
N ASP A 309 9.10 -17.29 6.64
CA ASP A 309 8.60 -18.09 7.76
C ASP A 309 7.16 -18.60 7.54
N ARG A 310 6.37 -17.90 6.74
CA ARG A 310 4.94 -18.16 6.53
C ARG A 310 4.57 -18.47 5.08
N LEU A 311 5.42 -18.14 4.12
CA LEU A 311 5.19 -18.42 2.71
C LEU A 311 5.87 -19.73 2.28
N PRO A 312 5.20 -20.57 1.48
CA PRO A 312 5.90 -21.66 0.78
C PRO A 312 7.03 -21.10 -0.08
N GLU A 313 8.17 -21.80 -0.15
CA GLU A 313 9.38 -21.38 -0.89
C GLU A 313 9.08 -20.91 -2.33
N LYS A 314 8.13 -21.58 -2.99
CA LYS A 314 7.68 -21.22 -4.33
C LYS A 314 7.13 -19.78 -4.41
N TYR A 315 6.36 -19.32 -3.41
CA TYR A 315 5.85 -17.94 -3.38
C TYR A 315 6.98 -16.94 -3.19
N CYS A 316 7.98 -17.24 -2.34
CA CYS A 316 9.14 -16.35 -2.17
C CYS A 316 9.85 -16.08 -3.50
N ALA A 317 10.04 -17.11 -4.31
CA ALA A 317 10.65 -16.98 -5.64
C ALA A 317 9.73 -16.35 -6.70
N GLN A 318 8.40 -16.42 -6.54
CA GLN A 318 7.42 -15.92 -7.51
C GLN A 318 6.93 -14.50 -7.25
N ASN A 319 7.18 -13.95 -6.06
CA ASN A 319 6.84 -12.57 -5.69
C ASN A 319 7.43 -11.56 -6.68
N ASN A 320 6.66 -10.52 -7.02
CA ASN A 320 7.05 -9.43 -7.92
C ASN A 320 7.77 -9.91 -9.20
N PRO A 321 7.09 -10.68 -10.08
CA PRO A 321 7.73 -11.33 -11.22
C PRO A 321 7.97 -10.36 -12.39
N PHE A 322 8.69 -9.25 -12.15
CA PHE A 322 8.93 -8.18 -13.13
C PHE A 322 9.52 -8.67 -14.45
N ARG A 323 10.47 -9.62 -14.42
CA ARG A 323 11.05 -10.18 -15.65
C ARG A 323 10.02 -10.91 -16.50
N MET A 324 9.13 -11.72 -15.90
CA MET A 324 8.06 -12.37 -16.65
C MET A 324 7.09 -11.33 -17.24
N LEU A 325 6.71 -10.33 -16.45
CA LEU A 325 5.79 -9.27 -16.90
C LEU A 325 6.36 -8.48 -18.09
N ILE A 326 7.64 -8.10 -18.02
CA ILE A 326 8.27 -7.25 -19.04
C ILE A 326 8.75 -8.07 -20.24
N ASP A 327 9.55 -9.11 -20.00
CA ASP A 327 10.28 -9.82 -21.05
C ASP A 327 9.40 -10.84 -21.79
N GLU A 328 8.45 -11.48 -21.08
CA GLU A 328 7.61 -12.54 -21.65
C GLU A 328 6.22 -12.05 -22.06
N ILE A 329 5.58 -11.21 -21.23
CA ILE A 329 4.21 -10.71 -21.49
C ILE A 329 4.22 -9.38 -22.24
N GLY A 330 5.28 -8.58 -22.10
CA GLY A 330 5.42 -7.30 -22.79
C GLY A 330 4.75 -6.12 -22.10
N PHE A 331 4.59 -6.16 -20.76
CA PHE A 331 4.30 -4.96 -19.98
C PHE A 331 5.42 -3.92 -20.13
N VAL A 332 5.05 -2.65 -20.26
CA VAL A 332 5.98 -1.55 -20.52
C VAL A 332 5.97 -0.59 -19.33
N PRO A 333 7.11 -0.46 -18.63
CA PRO A 333 7.25 0.53 -17.56
C PRO A 333 6.89 1.95 -18.03
N GLY A 334 6.00 2.60 -17.29
CA GLY A 334 5.50 3.95 -17.59
C GLY A 334 4.29 4.01 -18.52
N ILE A 335 3.83 2.86 -19.04
CA ILE A 335 2.61 2.76 -19.87
C ILE A 335 1.56 1.92 -19.17
N ASP A 336 1.86 0.63 -18.95
CA ASP A 336 0.95 -0.32 -18.31
C ASP A 336 1.58 -1.11 -17.16
N LEU A 337 2.82 -0.76 -16.80
CA LEU A 337 3.46 -1.11 -15.54
C LEU A 337 3.98 0.18 -14.90
N ILE A 338 3.40 0.57 -13.77
CA ILE A 338 3.80 1.76 -13.00
C ILE A 338 4.25 1.34 -11.61
N LEU A 339 5.06 2.17 -10.97
CA LEU A 339 5.69 1.84 -9.70
C LEU A 339 5.20 2.75 -8.57
N GLY A 340 5.15 2.20 -7.36
CA GLY A 340 4.73 2.90 -6.15
C GLY A 340 5.60 2.58 -4.95
N SER A 341 5.44 3.32 -3.85
CA SER A 341 6.11 3.01 -2.58
C SER A 341 5.23 2.27 -1.57
N ASP A 342 3.91 2.50 -1.65
CA ASP A 342 2.93 2.18 -0.61
C ASP A 342 3.34 2.68 0.78
N VAL A 343 4.24 3.68 0.85
CA VAL A 343 4.67 4.32 2.11
C VAL A 343 5.45 3.38 3.05
N MET A 344 5.74 2.15 2.60
CA MET A 344 6.43 1.11 3.37
C MET A 344 7.96 1.25 3.30
N GLN A 345 8.48 1.91 2.25
CA GLN A 345 9.89 2.31 2.14
C GLN A 345 10.01 3.59 1.31
N HIS A 346 10.19 4.74 1.96
CA HIS A 346 10.43 6.02 1.26
C HIS A 346 11.90 6.29 1.00
N ASN A 347 12.81 5.55 1.64
CA ASN A 347 14.22 5.74 1.40
C ASN A 347 14.51 5.38 -0.06
N LEU A 348 14.64 6.41 -0.89
CA LEU A 348 14.84 6.29 -2.32
C LEU A 348 16.03 5.39 -2.66
N THR A 349 17.13 5.52 -1.92
CA THR A 349 18.31 4.65 -2.12
C THR A 349 17.90 3.19 -1.93
N LYS A 350 17.10 2.89 -0.91
CA LYS A 350 16.68 1.51 -0.64
C LYS A 350 15.67 0.99 -1.65
N VAL A 351 14.71 1.81 -2.08
CA VAL A 351 13.75 1.43 -3.13
C VAL A 351 14.48 1.10 -4.42
N LEU A 352 15.43 1.94 -4.82
CA LEU A 352 16.21 1.72 -6.03
C LEU A 352 17.14 0.50 -5.89
N GLU A 353 17.76 0.29 -4.74
CA GLU A 353 18.55 -0.93 -4.46
C GLU A 353 17.68 -2.19 -4.55
N CYS A 354 16.45 -2.18 -4.01
CA CYS A 354 15.51 -3.29 -4.12
C CYS A 354 15.04 -3.55 -5.56
N ALA A 355 14.96 -2.52 -6.39
CA ALA A 355 14.60 -2.64 -7.80
C ALA A 355 15.76 -3.25 -8.62
N LEU A 356 16.99 -2.75 -8.45
CA LEU A 356 18.14 -3.17 -9.25
C LEU A 356 18.77 -4.47 -8.75
N PHE A 357 18.80 -4.67 -7.43
CA PHE A 357 19.47 -5.80 -6.77
C PHE A 357 18.54 -6.53 -5.80
N PRO A 358 17.44 -7.10 -6.30
CA PRO A 358 16.49 -7.83 -5.46
C PRO A 358 17.03 -9.18 -4.98
N PRO A 359 16.37 -9.82 -3.99
CA PRO A 359 16.74 -11.15 -3.53
C PRO A 359 16.65 -12.25 -4.62
N PHE A 360 15.74 -12.11 -5.59
CA PHE A 360 15.59 -13.05 -6.70
C PHE A 360 15.72 -12.34 -8.05
N SER A 361 16.46 -12.94 -8.98
CA SER A 361 16.79 -12.30 -10.27
C SER A 361 15.58 -12.01 -11.16
N ASN A 362 14.48 -12.77 -11.03
CA ASN A 362 13.23 -12.52 -11.75
C ASN A 362 12.50 -11.24 -11.30
N GLN A 363 12.92 -10.64 -10.19
CA GLN A 363 12.37 -9.41 -9.64
C GLN A 363 13.13 -8.15 -10.09
N ALA A 364 14.24 -8.33 -10.84
CA ALA A 364 15.11 -7.21 -11.15
C ALA A 364 14.44 -6.25 -12.11
N LEU A 365 14.71 -4.96 -11.95
CA LEU A 365 14.47 -3.91 -12.92
C LEU A 365 15.82 -3.34 -13.33
N THR A 366 15.93 -2.92 -14.59
CA THR A 366 17.00 -2.04 -15.03
C THR A 366 16.72 -0.61 -14.55
N LEU A 367 17.74 0.25 -14.57
CA LEU A 367 17.56 1.65 -14.22
C LEU A 367 16.58 2.35 -15.16
N ASP A 368 16.60 2.03 -16.45
CA ASP A 368 15.70 2.64 -17.44
C ASP A 368 14.24 2.21 -17.21
N GLU A 369 14.00 0.94 -16.88
CA GLU A 369 12.66 0.46 -16.52
C GLU A 369 12.16 1.10 -15.22
N PHE A 370 13.03 1.26 -14.22
CA PHE A 370 12.70 1.98 -13.00
C PHE A 370 12.33 3.45 -13.29
N VAL A 371 13.11 4.12 -14.13
CA VAL A 371 12.85 5.51 -14.55
C VAL A 371 11.52 5.59 -15.31
N GLY A 372 11.28 4.68 -16.26
CA GLY A 372 10.04 4.64 -17.01
C GLY A 372 8.82 4.45 -16.12
N GLY A 373 8.89 3.53 -15.16
CA GLY A 373 7.77 3.20 -14.28
C GLY A 373 7.55 4.15 -13.11
N TYR A 374 8.53 4.98 -12.72
CA TYR A 374 8.48 5.70 -11.44
C TYR A 374 8.90 7.16 -11.45
N CYS A 375 9.48 7.66 -12.54
CA CYS A 375 9.99 9.03 -12.61
C CYS A 375 9.05 9.95 -13.39
N LEU A 376 9.13 11.25 -13.08
CA LEU A 376 8.57 12.30 -13.93
C LEU A 376 9.18 12.25 -15.35
N PRO A 377 8.48 12.76 -16.37
CA PRO A 377 8.96 12.70 -17.76
C PRO A 377 10.21 13.55 -18.03
N ASP A 378 10.53 14.52 -17.16
CA ASP A 378 11.69 15.39 -17.33
C ASP A 378 12.28 15.88 -16.00
N LYS A 379 13.47 16.49 -16.08
CA LYS A 379 14.26 17.00 -14.93
C LYS A 379 14.00 18.48 -14.62
N LYS A 380 12.93 19.10 -15.14
CA LYS A 380 12.74 20.57 -15.02
C LYS A 380 12.58 21.01 -13.57
N ARG A 381 11.98 20.15 -12.73
CA ARG A 381 11.69 20.41 -11.31
C ARG A 381 12.83 20.05 -10.37
N GLY A 382 13.88 19.44 -10.90
CA GLY A 382 14.94 18.81 -10.12
C GLY A 382 15.33 17.45 -10.70
N TYR A 383 16.33 16.84 -10.10
CA TYR A 383 16.83 15.52 -10.47
C TYR A 383 17.46 14.82 -9.27
N ILE A 384 17.64 13.52 -9.41
CA ILE A 384 18.33 12.66 -8.44
C ILE A 384 19.65 12.25 -9.07
N GLU A 385 20.76 12.54 -8.40
CA GLU A 385 22.06 11.96 -8.74
C GLU A 385 22.12 10.53 -8.21
N VAL A 386 22.41 9.58 -9.08
CA VAL A 386 22.44 8.15 -8.77
C VAL A 386 23.82 7.62 -9.08
N THR A 387 24.42 6.92 -8.10
CA THR A 387 25.59 6.07 -8.31
C THR A 387 25.21 4.62 -8.05
N VAL A 388 25.49 3.74 -9.02
CA VAL A 388 25.25 2.29 -8.94
C VAL A 388 26.60 1.59 -8.95
N ASP A 389 26.91 0.85 -7.88
CA ASP A 389 28.06 -0.05 -7.78
C ASP A 389 27.56 -1.48 -7.95
N GLU A 390 27.64 -2.00 -9.18
CA GLU A 390 27.11 -3.32 -9.53
C GLU A 390 27.86 -4.47 -8.83
N GLU A 391 29.16 -4.29 -8.60
CA GLU A 391 29.98 -5.32 -7.94
C GLU A 391 29.60 -5.49 -6.48
N LYS A 392 29.25 -4.38 -5.81
CA LYS A 392 28.78 -4.41 -4.42
C LYS A 392 27.27 -4.54 -4.30
N GLN A 393 26.54 -4.47 -5.41
CA GLN A 393 25.08 -4.39 -5.44
C GLN A 393 24.56 -3.26 -4.53
N ARG A 394 25.17 -2.08 -4.65
CA ARG A 394 24.85 -0.90 -3.83
C ARG A 394 24.48 0.28 -4.69
N VAL A 395 23.59 1.10 -4.14
CA VAL A 395 23.17 2.37 -4.73
C VAL A 395 23.44 3.49 -3.73
N SER A 396 23.75 4.68 -4.23
CA SER A 396 23.69 5.92 -3.44
C SER A 396 22.96 7.00 -4.22
N THR A 397 22.11 7.76 -3.55
CA THR A 397 21.30 8.82 -4.19
C THR A 397 21.46 10.16 -3.50
N GLU A 398 21.49 11.24 -4.28
CA GLU A 398 21.41 12.61 -3.77
C GLU A 398 20.35 13.41 -4.55
N VAL A 399 19.44 14.07 -3.84
CA VAL A 399 18.33 14.82 -4.46
C VAL A 399 18.74 16.28 -4.67
N LYS A 400 18.54 16.79 -5.89
CA LYS A 400 18.78 18.19 -6.26
C LYS A 400 17.47 18.81 -6.75
N ILE A 401 16.93 19.77 -5.97
CA ILE A 401 15.68 20.49 -6.28
C ILE A 401 16.05 21.83 -6.94
N ARG A 402 15.24 22.30 -7.89
CA ARG A 402 15.45 23.57 -8.61
C ARG A 402 14.45 24.64 -8.23
#